data_AF-B0DT48-F1
#
_entry.id   AF-B0DT48-F1
#
_cell.length_a   1.000
_cell.length_b   1.000
_cell.length_c   1.000
_cell.angle_alpha   90.00
_cell.angle_beta   90.00
_cell.angle_gamma   90.00
#
_symmetry.space_group_name_H-M   'P 1'
#
loop_
_entity.id
_entity.type
_entity.pdbx_description
1 polymer ?
#
loop_
_entity_poly.entity_id
_entity_poly.type
_entity_poly.pdbx_seq_one_letter_code
_entity_poly.pdbx_strand_id
1 'polypeptide(L)' 'MECISLPSSIRQWPENIFFAGAIPGPKQPSLDGLNPFIAPMVDILDHSYQQGTWFSRTYEHPEG' A
#
# COMPACT_ATOMS: atom_id res chain seq x y z
N MET A 1 -7.94 -2.00 -0.13
CA MET A 1 -8.81 -2.29 1.03
C MET A 1 -8.83 -1.04 1.90
N GLU A 2 -9.98 -0.67 2.45
CA GLU A 2 -10.09 0.48 3.37
C GLU A 2 -9.68 0.10 4.80
N CYS A 3 -9.12 1.05 5.54
CA CYS A 3 -8.81 0.85 6.96
C CYS A 3 -10.09 0.80 7.80
N ILE A 4 -10.60 -0.41 8.02
CA ILE A 4 -11.86 -0.64 8.75
C ILE A 4 -11.82 -0.26 10.23
N SER A 5 -10.64 0.06 10.77
CA SER A 5 -10.48 0.58 12.13
C SER A 5 -10.82 2.07 12.23
N LEU A 6 -10.94 2.79 11.10
CA LEU A 6 -11.23 4.23 11.08
C LEU A 6 -12.73 4.52 10.91
N PRO A 7 -13.24 5.69 11.35
CA PRO A 7 -14.60 6.12 11.06
C PRO A 7 -14.96 6.09 9.57
N SER A 8 -16.23 5.86 9.26
CA SER A 8 -16.74 5.80 7.88
C SER A 8 -16.47 7.08 7.07
N SER A 9 -16.38 8.22 7.75
CA SER A 9 -16.09 9.52 7.14
C SER A 9 -14.68 9.65 6.55
N ILE A 10 -13.70 8.85 7.02
CA ILE A 10 -12.28 9.01 6.63
C ILE A 10 -11.63 7.75 6.06
N ARG A 11 -12.20 6.55 6.28
CA ARG A 11 -11.58 5.29 5.84
C ARG A 11 -11.43 5.11 4.33
N GLN A 12 -12.19 5.88 3.55
CA GLN A 12 -12.17 5.88 2.07
C GLN A 12 -11.17 6.90 1.51
N TRP A 13 -10.54 7.73 2.36
CA TRP A 13 -9.52 8.66 1.89
C TRP A 13 -8.31 7.90 1.32
N PRO A 14 -7.67 8.40 0.26
CA PRO A 14 -6.54 7.71 -0.39
C PRO A 14 -5.45 7.26 0.58
N GLU A 15 -5.11 8.07 1.58
CA GLU A 15 -4.13 7.79 2.63
C GLU A 15 -4.51 6.65 3.58
N ASN A 16 -5.79 6.27 3.61
CA ASN A 16 -6.33 5.22 4.48
C ASN A 16 -6.65 3.93 3.71
N ILE A 17 -6.24 3.85 2.44
CA ILE A 17 -6.36 2.67 1.61
C ILE A 17 -5.03 1.91 1.64
N PHE A 18 -5.08 0.60 1.82
CA PHE A 18 -3.91 -0.27 1.81
C PHE A 18 -4.14 -1.52 0.95
N PHE A 19 -3.03 -2.11 0.50
CA PHE A 19 -3.05 -3.40 -0.16
C PHE A 19 -3.07 -4.52 0.88
N ALA A 20 -4.15 -5.29 0.91
CA ALA A 20 -4.29 -6.43 1.82
C ALA A 20 -3.87 -7.77 1.18
N GLY A 21 -3.84 -7.82 -0.15
CA GLY A 21 -3.59 -9.04 -0.91
C GLY A 21 -4.31 -8.99 -2.26
N ALA A 22 -3.82 -9.78 -3.22
CA ALA A 22 -4.47 -10.03 -4.50
C ALA A 22 -4.65 -11.54 -4.67
N ILE A 23 -5.84 -11.96 -5.10
CA ILE A 23 -6.16 -13.36 -5.40
C ILE A 23 -6.39 -13.45 -6.90
N PRO A 24 -5.38 -13.90 -7.67
CA PRO A 24 -5.49 -13.97 -9.12
C PRO A 24 -6.31 -15.18 -9.58
N GLY A 25 -7.47 -14.91 -10.19
CA GLY A 25 -8.26 -15.90 -10.94
C GLY A 25 -8.76 -17.11 -10.13
N PRO A 26 -9.52 -18.02 -10.76
CA PRO A 26 -10.16 -19.14 -10.05
C PRO A 26 -9.23 -20.32 -9.77
N LYS A 27 -8.03 -20.34 -10.37
CA LYS A 27 -7.06 -21.43 -10.22
C LYS A 27 -5.95 -20.99 -9.28
N GLN A 28 -5.34 -21.96 -8.59
CA GLN A 28 -4.19 -21.70 -7.75
C GLN A 28 -3.09 -21.02 -8.59
N PRO A 29 -2.60 -19.84 -8.18
CA PRO A 29 -1.50 -19.18 -8.87
C PRO A 29 -0.26 -20.08 -8.87
N SER A 30 0.53 -19.96 -9.94
CA SER A 30 1.92 -20.42 -9.91
C SER A 30 2.69 -19.69 -8.81
N LEU A 31 3.87 -20.20 -8.46
CA LEU A 31 4.74 -19.59 -7.44
C LEU A 31 4.87 -18.06 -7.62
N ASP A 32 5.07 -17.63 -8.87
CA ASP A 32 5.26 -16.22 -9.24
C ASP A 32 3.98 -15.54 -9.76
N GLY A 33 2.83 -16.20 -9.67
CA GLY A 33 1.56 -15.68 -10.21
C GLY A 33 1.10 -14.38 -9.55
N LEU A 34 1.61 -14.07 -8.35
CA LEU A 34 1.35 -12.82 -7.65
C LEU A 34 2.27 -11.68 -8.10
N ASN A 35 3.46 -11.98 -8.64
CA ASN A 35 4.50 -10.98 -8.93
C ASN A 35 3.99 -9.81 -9.80
N PRO A 36 3.22 -10.04 -10.88
CA PRO A 36 2.71 -8.93 -11.70
C PRO A 36 1.80 -7.96 -10.94
N PHE A 37 1.12 -8.43 -9.88
CA PHE A 37 0.22 -7.61 -9.07
C PHE A 37 0.96 -6.79 -8.01
N ILE A 38 2.09 -7.32 -7.50
CA ILE A 38 2.87 -6.65 -6.46
C ILE A 38 4.05 -5.84 -7.00
N ALA A 39 4.48 -6.10 -8.25
CA ALA A 39 5.63 -5.42 -8.86
C ALA A 39 5.58 -3.88 -8.74
N PRO A 40 4.45 -3.19 -9.02
CA PRO A 40 4.39 -1.73 -8.87
C PRO A 40 4.62 -1.26 -7.42
N MET A 41 4.19 -2.03 -6.42
CA MET A 41 4.46 -1.71 -5.02
C MET A 41 5.92 -1.96 -4.66
N VAL A 42 6.51 -3.04 -5.17
CA VAL A 42 7.93 -3.35 -4.97
C VAL A 42 8.79 -2.23 -5.53
N ASP A 43 8.47 -1.70 -6.72
CA ASP A 43 9.21 -0.59 -7.33
C ASP A 43 9.16 0.69 -6.47
N ILE A 44 8.00 1.02 -5.91
CA ILE A 44 7.83 2.17 -5.00
C ILE A 44 8.65 1.98 -3.72
N LEU A 45 8.61 0.77 -3.15
CA LEU A 45 9.32 0.45 -1.92
C LEU A 45 10.83 0.44 -2.13
N ASP A 46 11.31 -0.12 -3.25
CA ASP A 46 12.73 -0.13 -3.60
C ASP A 46 13.25 1.29 -3.82
N HIS A 47 12.52 2.12 -4.57
CA HIS A 47 12.85 3.55 -4.72
C HIS A 47 12.95 4.25 -3.35
N SER A 48 11.95 4.06 -2.49
CA SER A 48 11.96 4.63 -1.14
C SER A 48 13.11 4.11 -0.28
N TYR A 49 13.51 2.85 -0.46
CA TYR A 49 14.61 2.24 0.29
C TYR A 49 15.97 2.80 -0.15
N GLN A 50 16.19 2.93 -1.46
CA GLN A 50 17.46 3.41 -2.03
C GLN A 50 17.65 4.92 -1.87
N GLN A 51 16.58 5.70 -2.04
CA GLN A 51 16.67 7.17 -2.10
C GLN A 51 16.14 7.86 -0.85
N GLY A 52 15.39 7.15 0.00
CA GLY A 52 14.60 7.75 1.07
C GLY A 52 13.29 8.35 0.56
N THR A 53 12.35 8.57 1.49
CA THR A 53 11.09 9.29 1.23
C THR A 53 10.91 10.37 2.28
N TRP A 54 10.63 11.59 1.82
CA TRP A 54 10.33 12.73 2.69
C TRP A 54 8.84 12.98 2.71
N PHE A 55 8.26 12.91 3.90
CA PHE A 55 6.86 13.27 4.13
C PHE A 55 6.79 14.71 4.58
N SER A 56 5.80 15.46 4.09
CA SER A 56 5.59 16.86 4.49
C SER A 56 5.07 17.00 5.92
N ARG A 57 4.52 15.91 6.48
CA ARG A 57 4.07 15.77 7.87
C ARG A 57 3.89 14.30 8.20
N THR A 58 3.92 13.96 9.48
CA THR A 58 3.50 12.64 9.99
C THR A 58 2.57 12.84 11.17
N TYR A 59 2.00 11.75 11.70
CA TYR A 59 1.15 11.83 12.90
C TYR A 59 1.91 12.42 14.11
N GLU A 60 3.18 12.03 14.29
CA GLU A 60 4.03 12.52 15.37
C GLU A 60 4.62 13.91 15.08
N HIS A 61 4.72 14.29 13.79
CA HIS A 61 5.24 15.58 13.34
C HIS A 61 4.22 16.30 12.44
N PRO A 62 3.17 16.92 13.01
CA PRO A 62 2.08 17.54 12.23
C PRO A 62 2.50 18.79 11.45
N GLU A 63 3.56 19.47 11.89
CA GLU A 63 4.11 20.69 11.26
C GLU A 63 5.31 20.41 10.33
N GLY A 64 5.70 19.13 10.18
CA GLY A 64 6.91 18.72 9.45
C GLY A 64 8.06 18.32 10.37
#